data_AF-A0A327TL94-F1
#
_entry.id   AF-A0A327TL94-F1
#
_cell.length_a   1.000
_cell.length_b   1.000
_cell.length_c   1.000
_cell.angle_alpha   90.00
_cell.angle_beta   90.00
_cell.angle_gamma   90.00
#
_symmetry.space_group_name_H-M   'P 1'
#
loop_
_entity.id
_entity.type
_entity.pdbx_description
1 polymer ?
#
loop_
_entity_poly.entity_id
_entity_poly.type
_entity_poly.pdbx_seq_one_letter_code
_entity_poly.pdbx_strand_id
1 'polypeptide(L)'
;MAPKKDPAARQAREAARRAAATQRIGPRPVRTPRPRQPKTLYDLAPPGAYYQDWDTPTGTDEELMAKVAETFGPDSGPAETMRTMMDYRDLYGPYIPTAAARHLEQILACTDLTALAKKTVGAAPEETRDSMHSLHAQGLLLIADDGSLWLTVPPGTPYSAPHGQWAFVEKKVDAPPKPVPAG
;
A
#
# COMPACT_ATOMS: atom_id res chain seq x y z
N MET A 1 40.55 32.94 -39.63
CA MET A 1 39.10 32.84 -39.89
C MET A 1 38.72 31.36 -39.80
N ALA A 2 37.81 30.96 -38.89
CA ALA A 2 37.44 29.56 -38.71
C ALA A 2 36.36 29.14 -39.73
N PRO A 3 36.47 27.96 -40.39
CA PRO A 3 35.50 27.54 -41.39
C PRO A 3 34.14 27.24 -40.73
N LYS A 4 33.08 27.90 -41.24
CA LYS A 4 31.69 27.65 -40.84
C LYS A 4 31.34 26.18 -41.09
N LYS A 5 31.03 25.43 -40.02
CA LYS A 5 30.52 24.06 -40.11
C LYS A 5 29.19 24.07 -40.86
N ASP A 6 29.18 23.42 -42.03
CA ASP A 6 28.03 23.31 -42.90
C ASP A 6 26.88 22.52 -42.21
N PRO A 7 25.72 23.15 -41.97
CA PRO A 7 24.56 22.51 -41.34
C PRO A 7 24.03 21.32 -42.15
N ALA A 8 24.14 21.38 -43.48
CA ALA A 8 23.65 20.32 -44.37
C ALA A 8 24.49 19.05 -44.24
N ALA A 9 25.81 19.20 -44.10
CA ALA A 9 26.72 18.08 -43.86
C ALA A 9 26.46 17.41 -42.49
N ARG A 10 26.02 18.17 -41.49
CA ARG A 10 25.63 17.65 -40.17
C ARG A 10 24.33 16.86 -40.24
N GLN A 11 23.31 17.38 -40.94
CA GLN A 11 22.03 16.70 -41.13
C GLN A 11 22.18 15.40 -41.94
N ALA A 12 23.00 15.40 -42.98
CA ALA A 12 23.27 14.20 -43.79
C ALA A 12 23.93 13.08 -42.97
N ARG A 13 24.89 13.42 -42.09
CA ARG A 13 25.53 12.47 -41.18
C ARG A 13 24.56 11.92 -40.12
N GLU A 14 23.63 12.74 -39.63
CA GLU A 14 22.64 12.29 -38.66
C GLU A 14 21.57 11.40 -39.30
N ALA A 15 21.15 11.73 -40.53
CA ALA A 15 20.25 10.89 -41.33
C ALA A 15 20.88 9.54 -41.66
N ALA A 16 22.16 9.51 -42.05
CA ALA A 16 22.90 8.28 -42.29
C ALA A 16 23.06 7.44 -41.01
N ARG A 17 23.30 8.07 -39.85
CA ARG A 17 23.35 7.38 -38.55
C ARG A 17 22.01 6.75 -38.17
N ARG A 18 20.90 7.46 -38.39
CA ARG A 18 19.55 6.91 -38.13
C ARG A 18 19.23 5.76 -39.07
N ALA A 19 19.51 5.88 -40.37
CA ALA A 19 19.30 4.81 -41.34
C ALA A 19 20.12 3.55 -41.02
N ALA A 20 21.40 3.70 -40.62
CA ALA A 20 22.24 2.59 -40.21
C ALA A 20 21.76 1.93 -38.89
N ALA A 21 21.20 2.72 -37.96
CA ALA A 21 20.59 2.20 -36.74
C ALA A 21 19.26 1.45 -37.02
N THR A 22 18.48 1.90 -38.00
CA THR A 22 17.25 1.23 -38.44
C THR A 22 17.53 -0.09 -39.16
N GLN A 23 18.66 -0.21 -39.87
CA GLN A 23 19.05 -1.47 -40.53
C GLN A 23 19.62 -2.52 -39.57
N ARG A 24 20.23 -2.11 -38.44
CA ARG A 24 20.84 -3.02 -37.45
C ARG A 24 19.86 -3.58 -36.43
N ILE A 25 18.73 -2.90 -36.22
CA ILE A 25 17.74 -3.25 -35.21
C ILE A 25 16.53 -3.70 -36.01
N GLY A 26 16.26 -5.00 -36.07
CA GLY A 26 15.03 -5.54 -36.66
C GLY A 26 13.76 -4.90 -36.07
N PRO A 27 12.56 -5.29 -36.53
CA PRO A 27 11.30 -4.66 -36.13
C PRO A 27 11.26 -4.47 -34.62
N ARG A 28 11.09 -3.20 -34.20
CA ARG A 28 11.10 -2.80 -32.79
C ARG A 28 10.12 -3.73 -32.07
N PRO A 29 10.55 -4.53 -31.09
CA PRO A 29 9.64 -5.45 -30.41
C PRO A 29 8.46 -4.64 -29.91
N VAL A 30 7.25 -5.12 -30.19
CA VAL A 30 6.01 -4.55 -29.67
C VAL A 30 6.25 -4.33 -28.19
N ARG A 31 6.19 -3.07 -27.74
CA ARG A 31 6.35 -2.75 -26.32
C ARG A 31 5.37 -3.64 -25.58
N THR A 32 5.88 -4.64 -24.86
CA THR A 32 5.09 -5.37 -23.89
C THR A 32 4.52 -4.29 -22.96
N PRO A 33 3.19 -4.22 -22.80
CA PRO A 33 2.59 -3.28 -21.87
C PRO A 33 3.32 -3.45 -20.54
N ARG A 34 3.89 -2.35 -20.03
CA ARG A 34 4.50 -2.37 -18.70
C ARG A 34 3.43 -2.94 -17.76
N PRO A 35 3.72 -3.96 -16.94
CA PRO A 35 2.75 -4.43 -15.96
C PRO A 35 2.27 -3.19 -15.21
N ARG A 36 0.96 -2.93 -15.24
CA ARG A 36 0.39 -1.83 -14.47
C ARG A 36 0.81 -2.09 -13.03
N GLN A 37 1.46 -1.10 -12.39
CA GLN A 37 1.77 -1.24 -10.98
C GLN A 37 0.48 -1.62 -10.24
N PRO A 38 0.52 -2.61 -9.35
CA PRO A 38 -0.63 -2.96 -8.54
C PRO A 38 -1.13 -1.67 -7.87
N LYS A 39 -2.40 -1.36 -8.08
CA LYS A 39 -3.03 -0.25 -7.37
C LYS A 39 -3.12 -0.65 -5.90
N THR A 40 -2.54 0.17 -5.04
CA THR A 40 -2.62 0.01 -3.59
C THR A 40 -3.95 0.55 -3.08
N LEU A 41 -4.27 0.30 -1.81
CA LEU A 41 -5.49 0.82 -1.16
C LEU A 41 -5.68 2.34 -1.39
N TYR A 42 -4.60 3.13 -1.42
CA TYR A 42 -4.63 4.58 -1.64
C TYR A 42 -5.07 4.99 -3.03
N ASP A 43 -4.73 4.17 -4.03
CA ASP A 43 -5.05 4.46 -5.43
C ASP A 43 -6.54 4.18 -5.75
N LEU A 44 -7.30 3.70 -4.76
CA LEU A 44 -8.58 3.02 -4.97
C LEU A 44 -9.77 3.62 -4.21
N ALA A 45 -9.57 4.63 -3.37
CA ALA A 45 -10.63 5.33 -2.62
C ALA A 45 -11.60 4.34 -1.92
N PRO A 46 -11.12 3.61 -0.90
CA PRO A 46 -11.93 2.63 -0.16
C PRO A 46 -13.24 3.25 0.39
N PRO A 47 -14.41 2.59 0.26
CA PRO A 47 -15.62 2.98 0.95
C PRO A 47 -15.57 2.58 2.42
N GLY A 48 -16.26 3.38 3.22
CA GLY A 48 -16.51 3.10 4.64
C GLY A 48 -15.92 4.16 5.57
N ALA A 49 -16.52 4.28 6.74
CA ALA A 49 -16.19 5.28 7.76
C ALA A 49 -14.74 5.15 8.26
N TYR A 50 -14.22 3.93 8.30
CA TYR A 50 -12.84 3.64 8.75
C TYR A 50 -11.75 4.19 7.82
N TYR A 51 -12.12 4.63 6.61
CA TYR A 51 -11.19 5.13 5.61
C TYR A 51 -11.39 6.61 5.25
N GLN A 52 -12.12 7.35 6.10
CA GLN A 52 -12.30 8.79 5.93
C GLN A 52 -11.04 9.58 6.30
N ASP A 53 -10.29 9.09 7.28
CA ASP A 53 -9.10 9.75 7.83
C ASP A 53 -7.83 8.95 7.53
N TRP A 54 -6.79 9.66 7.08
CA TRP A 54 -5.49 9.07 6.76
C TRP A 54 -4.39 9.87 7.43
N ASP A 55 -3.45 9.18 8.07
CA ASP A 55 -2.22 9.79 8.53
C ASP A 55 -1.29 10.01 7.32
N THR A 56 -0.81 11.25 7.17
CA THR A 56 0.12 11.69 6.11
C THR A 56 1.27 12.46 6.74
N PRO A 57 2.18 11.75 7.42
CA PRO A 57 3.19 12.38 8.23
C PRO A 57 4.25 13.09 7.37
N THR A 58 4.64 14.28 7.82
CA THR A 58 5.65 15.11 7.16
C THR A 58 6.98 15.02 7.93
N GLY A 59 8.06 14.69 7.23
CA GLY A 59 9.41 14.58 7.81
C GLY A 59 9.93 13.15 7.80
N THR A 60 11.16 12.94 8.27
CA THR A 60 11.70 11.57 8.43
C THR A 60 11.25 10.97 9.75
N ASP A 61 11.29 9.65 9.78
CA ASP A 61 11.01 8.84 10.95
C ASP A 61 11.96 9.12 12.12
N GLU A 62 13.25 9.36 11.84
CA GLU A 62 14.20 9.75 12.89
C GLU A 62 13.87 11.12 13.48
N GLU A 63 13.50 12.10 12.65
CA GLU A 63 13.17 13.45 13.11
C GLU A 63 11.93 13.46 14.01
N LEU A 64 10.93 12.66 13.67
CA LEU A 64 9.72 12.48 14.47
C LEU A 64 10.04 11.83 15.81
N MET A 65 10.79 10.72 15.81
CA MET A 65 11.14 10.00 17.03
C MET A 65 12.03 10.82 17.96
N ALA A 66 12.97 11.61 17.42
CA ALA A 66 13.80 12.50 18.21
C ALA A 66 12.94 13.51 18.99
N LYS A 67 11.96 14.15 18.33
CA LYS A 67 11.04 15.11 18.96
C LYS A 67 10.16 14.46 20.02
N VAL A 68 9.63 13.27 19.73
CA VAL A 68 8.79 12.53 20.68
C VAL A 68 9.60 12.11 21.90
N ALA A 69 10.81 11.59 21.71
CA ALA A 69 11.71 11.21 22.79
C ALA A 69 12.14 12.41 23.64
N GLU A 70 12.43 13.56 23.02
CA GLU A 70 12.76 14.81 23.73
C GLU A 70 11.58 15.31 24.58
N THR A 71 10.35 15.23 24.04
CA THR A 71 9.16 15.80 24.69
C THR A 71 8.57 14.90 25.76
N PHE A 72 8.50 13.59 25.50
CA PHE A 72 7.76 12.63 26.32
C PHE A 72 8.66 11.57 26.99
N GLY A 73 9.91 11.45 26.53
CA GLY A 73 10.82 10.37 26.90
C GLY A 73 10.74 9.18 25.92
N PRO A 74 11.86 8.46 25.69
CA PRO A 74 11.95 7.40 24.68
C PRO A 74 11.11 6.15 25.01
N ASP A 75 10.85 5.89 26.28
CA ASP A 75 10.08 4.73 26.76
C ASP A 75 8.63 5.11 27.14
N SER A 76 8.18 6.28 26.72
CA SER A 76 6.83 6.75 27.00
C SER A 76 5.80 6.08 26.10
N GLY A 77 4.55 6.01 26.57
CA GLY A 77 3.42 5.52 25.74
C GLY A 77 3.27 6.26 24.39
N PRO A 78 3.47 7.59 24.32
CA PRO A 78 3.58 8.31 23.05
C PRO A 78 4.70 7.81 22.13
N ALA A 79 5.88 7.51 22.68
CA ALA A 79 6.99 6.96 21.90
C ALA A 79 6.72 5.53 21.42
N GLU A 80 6.00 4.72 22.20
CA GLU A 80 5.53 3.40 21.76
C GLU A 80 4.49 3.51 20.66
N THR A 81 3.51 4.40 20.81
CA THR A 81 2.49 4.66 19.78
C THR A 81 3.12 5.12 18.47
N MET A 82 4.12 6.00 18.56
CA MET A 82 4.83 6.50 17.38
C MET A 82 5.59 5.37 16.67
N ARG A 83 6.25 4.47 17.41
CA ARG A 83 6.89 3.28 16.84
C ARG A 83 5.88 2.41 16.08
N THR A 84 4.70 2.14 16.65
CA THR A 84 3.65 1.40 15.95
C THR A 84 3.19 2.09 14.67
N MET A 85 3.08 3.43 14.67
CA MET A 85 2.73 4.18 13.46
C MET A 85 3.81 4.05 12.38
N MET A 86 5.08 3.90 12.76
CA MET A 86 6.20 3.69 11.83
C MET A 86 6.18 2.27 11.26
N ASP A 87 5.91 1.26 12.09
CA ASP A 87 5.70 -0.12 11.63
C ASP A 87 4.57 -0.20 10.59
N TYR A 88 3.51 0.58 10.77
CA TYR A 88 2.47 0.71 9.76
C TYR A 88 2.98 1.34 8.47
N ARG A 89 3.91 2.30 8.48
CA ARG A 89 4.44 2.88 7.24
C ARG A 89 5.20 1.87 6.41
N ASP A 90 5.84 0.88 7.02
CA ASP A 90 6.51 -0.17 6.28
C ASP A 90 5.51 -1.06 5.51
N LEU A 91 4.31 -1.25 6.07
CA LEU A 91 3.25 -2.09 5.50
C LEU A 91 2.36 -1.32 4.51
N TYR A 92 2.00 -0.11 4.88
CA TYR A 92 1.04 0.75 4.20
C TYR A 92 1.71 1.76 3.28
N GLY A 93 2.97 2.12 3.50
CA GLY A 93 3.61 3.25 2.82
C GLY A 93 3.25 4.59 3.46
N PRO A 94 3.36 5.71 2.72
CA PRO A 94 3.32 7.06 3.29
C PRO A 94 1.93 7.55 3.71
N TYR A 95 0.88 6.79 3.41
CA TYR A 95 -0.50 7.09 3.77
C TYR A 95 -0.98 5.94 4.64
N ILE A 96 -1.53 6.18 5.82
CA ILE A 96 -2.00 5.09 6.70
C ILE A 96 -3.47 5.30 7.03
N PRO A 97 -4.37 4.33 6.78
CA PRO A 97 -5.74 4.41 7.25
C PRO A 97 -5.79 4.05 8.74
N THR A 98 -5.36 4.98 9.61
CA THR A 98 -5.06 4.69 11.03
C THR A 98 -6.24 4.04 11.77
N ALA A 99 -7.46 4.51 11.50
CA ALA A 99 -8.66 3.93 12.10
C ALA A 99 -8.85 2.46 11.68
N ALA A 100 -8.77 2.16 10.38
CA ALA A 100 -8.89 0.81 9.86
C ALA A 100 -7.74 -0.10 10.32
N ALA A 101 -6.49 0.39 10.29
CA ALA A 101 -5.31 -0.36 10.73
C ALA A 101 -5.40 -0.73 12.22
N ARG A 102 -5.78 0.23 13.07
CA ARG A 102 -6.00 -0.04 14.50
C ARG A 102 -7.16 -1.02 14.74
N HIS A 103 -8.23 -0.91 13.96
CA HIS A 103 -9.36 -1.84 14.08
C HIS A 103 -8.99 -3.26 13.63
N LEU A 104 -8.13 -3.39 12.62
CA LEU A 104 -7.56 -4.68 12.22
C LEU A 104 -6.74 -5.31 13.35
N GLU A 105 -5.93 -4.54 14.08
CA GLU A 105 -5.23 -5.07 15.27
C GLU A 105 -6.19 -5.57 16.34
N GLN A 106 -7.29 -4.85 16.59
CA GLN A 106 -8.31 -5.28 17.55
C GLN A 106 -8.95 -6.60 17.11
N ILE A 107 -9.21 -6.76 15.83
CA ILE A 107 -9.70 -8.03 15.27
C ILE A 107 -8.66 -9.14 15.50
N LEU A 108 -7.39 -8.90 15.21
CA LEU A 108 -6.34 -9.90 15.37
C LEU A 108 -6.10 -10.29 16.85
N ALA A 109 -6.30 -9.35 17.77
CA ALA A 109 -6.15 -9.57 19.20
C ALA A 109 -7.38 -10.25 19.85
N CYS A 110 -8.58 -9.96 19.35
CA CYS A 110 -9.84 -10.42 19.96
C CYS A 110 -10.46 -11.64 19.27
N THR A 111 -9.84 -12.17 18.22
CA THR A 111 -10.39 -13.28 17.42
C THR A 111 -9.36 -14.39 17.24
N ASP A 112 -9.83 -15.58 16.91
CA ASP A 112 -8.97 -16.75 16.69
C ASP A 112 -8.27 -16.72 15.31
N LEU A 113 -8.27 -15.60 14.59
CA LEU A 113 -7.67 -15.53 13.24
C LEU A 113 -6.19 -15.92 13.23
N THR A 114 -5.42 -15.44 14.21
CA THR A 114 -3.98 -15.76 14.32
C THR A 114 -3.77 -17.24 14.66
N ALA A 115 -4.61 -17.80 15.54
CA ALA A 115 -4.60 -19.22 15.86
C ALA A 115 -5.00 -20.09 14.65
N LEU A 116 -5.99 -19.65 13.86
CA LEU A 116 -6.44 -20.31 12.65
C LEU A 116 -5.38 -20.28 11.55
N ALA A 117 -4.71 -19.15 11.36
CA ALA A 117 -3.60 -19.01 10.41
C ALA A 117 -2.43 -19.93 10.79
N LYS A 118 -2.06 -19.98 12.07
CA LYS A 118 -1.06 -20.92 12.59
C LYS A 118 -1.45 -22.38 12.30
N LYS A 119 -2.71 -22.75 12.51
CA LYS A 119 -3.20 -24.12 12.28
C LYS A 119 -3.20 -24.49 10.80
N THR A 120 -3.59 -23.56 9.93
CA THR A 120 -3.81 -23.83 8.50
C THR A 120 -2.53 -23.75 7.68
N VAL A 121 -1.68 -22.78 8.00
CA VAL A 121 -0.50 -22.42 7.18
C VAL A 121 0.81 -22.45 7.98
N GLY A 122 0.77 -22.71 9.28
CA GLY A 122 1.97 -22.80 10.13
C GLY A 122 2.60 -21.45 10.50
N ALA A 123 1.97 -20.33 10.14
CA ALA A 123 2.52 -19.00 10.34
C ALA A 123 2.61 -18.61 11.83
N ALA A 124 3.65 -17.86 12.18
CA ALA A 124 3.75 -17.23 13.49
C ALA A 124 2.70 -16.11 13.63
N PRO A 125 2.33 -15.70 14.88
CA PRO A 125 1.37 -14.61 15.09
C PRO A 125 1.79 -13.30 14.42
N GLU A 126 3.06 -12.90 14.54
CA GLU A 126 3.58 -11.67 13.91
C GLU A 126 3.56 -11.77 12.38
N GLU A 127 3.98 -12.91 11.80
CA GLU A 127 3.91 -13.11 10.35
C GLU A 127 2.45 -13.07 9.82
N THR A 128 1.51 -13.56 10.62
CA THR A 128 0.08 -13.47 10.30
C THR A 128 -0.39 -12.02 10.32
N ARG A 129 0.02 -11.26 11.35
CA ARG A 129 -0.28 -9.83 11.48
C ARG A 129 0.23 -9.05 10.28
N ASP A 130 1.51 -9.19 9.94
CA ASP A 130 2.11 -8.53 8.78
C ASP A 130 1.40 -8.91 7.48
N SER A 131 1.08 -10.18 7.30
CA SER A 131 0.35 -10.66 6.12
C SER A 131 -1.05 -10.04 6.03
N MET A 132 -1.78 -9.95 7.15
CA MET A 132 -3.12 -9.37 7.19
C MET A 132 -3.09 -7.86 6.88
N HIS A 133 -2.11 -7.14 7.43
CA HIS A 133 -1.90 -5.72 7.12
C HIS A 133 -1.47 -5.51 5.67
N SER A 134 -0.63 -6.38 5.11
CA SER A 134 -0.23 -6.33 3.70
C SER A 134 -1.43 -6.57 2.76
N LEU A 135 -2.28 -7.56 3.06
CA LEU A 135 -3.52 -7.79 2.31
C LEU A 135 -4.48 -6.61 2.43
N HIS A 136 -4.56 -5.98 3.60
CA HIS A 136 -5.35 -4.77 3.83
C HIS A 136 -4.79 -3.57 3.05
N ALA A 137 -3.47 -3.37 3.03
CA ALA A 137 -2.80 -2.32 2.25
C ALA A 137 -2.97 -2.49 0.73
N GLN A 138 -3.23 -3.71 0.26
CA GLN A 138 -3.56 -4.02 -1.14
C GLN A 138 -5.06 -3.91 -1.45
N GLY A 139 -5.89 -3.63 -0.45
CA GLY A 139 -7.34 -3.61 -0.58
C GLY A 139 -7.97 -4.98 -0.85
N LEU A 140 -7.28 -6.06 -0.47
CA LEU A 140 -7.82 -7.42 -0.54
C LEU A 140 -8.58 -7.77 0.74
N LEU A 141 -8.22 -7.15 1.86
CA LEU A 141 -8.97 -7.19 3.11
C LEU A 141 -9.46 -5.80 3.47
N LEU A 142 -10.68 -5.69 3.99
CA LEU A 142 -11.28 -4.41 4.35
C LEU A 142 -12.20 -4.48 5.55
N ILE A 143 -12.28 -3.37 6.27
CA ILE A 143 -13.17 -3.16 7.40
C ILE A 143 -14.46 -2.49 6.89
N ALA A 144 -15.58 -3.17 7.02
CA ALA A 144 -16.89 -2.59 6.72
C ALA A 144 -17.33 -1.60 7.81
N ASP A 145 -18.38 -0.82 7.55
CA ASP A 145 -18.89 0.19 8.50
C ASP A 145 -19.37 -0.39 9.83
N ASP A 146 -19.80 -1.66 9.83
CA ASP A 146 -20.18 -2.37 11.05
C ASP A 146 -18.95 -2.84 11.87
N GLY A 147 -17.74 -2.64 11.36
CA GLY A 147 -16.47 -3.05 11.96
C GLY A 147 -16.06 -4.49 11.62
N SER A 148 -16.76 -5.19 10.73
CA SER A 148 -16.40 -6.55 10.34
C SER A 148 -15.31 -6.59 9.26
N LEU A 149 -14.52 -7.67 9.25
CA LEU A 149 -13.45 -7.89 8.28
C LEU A 149 -13.96 -8.69 7.08
N TRP A 150 -13.68 -8.21 5.87
CA TRP A 150 -14.10 -8.83 4.62
C TRP A 150 -12.94 -9.08 3.68
N LEU A 151 -12.98 -10.22 3.01
CA LEU A 151 -12.21 -10.46 1.79
C LEU A 151 -12.93 -9.79 0.62
N THR A 152 -12.16 -9.06 -0.17
CA THR A 152 -12.69 -8.22 -1.24
C THR A 152 -11.86 -8.30 -2.51
N VAL A 153 -12.45 -7.78 -3.58
CA VAL A 153 -11.80 -7.66 -4.88
C VAL A 153 -11.70 -6.17 -5.24
N PRO A 154 -10.46 -5.66 -5.40
CA PRO A 154 -10.18 -4.31 -5.84
C PRO A 154 -10.82 -3.94 -7.19
N PRO A 155 -11.16 -2.66 -7.42
CA PRO A 155 -11.77 -2.21 -8.65
C PRO A 155 -10.71 -2.14 -9.76
N GLY A 156 -11.13 -2.34 -11.01
CA GLY A 156 -10.20 -2.43 -12.13
C GLY A 156 -9.52 -3.79 -12.28
N THR A 157 -9.97 -4.79 -11.52
CA THR A 157 -9.67 -6.21 -11.76
C THR A 157 -10.81 -6.89 -12.55
N PRO A 158 -10.56 -8.02 -13.23
CA PRO A 158 -11.59 -8.74 -13.99
C PRO A 158 -12.80 -9.21 -13.17
N TYR A 159 -12.65 -9.31 -11.84
CA TYR A 159 -13.67 -9.81 -10.91
C TYR A 159 -14.27 -8.71 -10.03
N SER A 160 -13.97 -7.44 -10.33
CA SER A 160 -14.56 -6.30 -9.61
C SER A 160 -16.07 -6.21 -9.81
N ALA A 161 -16.77 -5.56 -8.89
CA ALA A 161 -18.21 -5.34 -8.99
C ALA A 161 -18.53 -4.47 -10.23
N PRO A 162 -19.78 -4.51 -10.73
CA PRO A 162 -20.20 -3.68 -11.85
C PRO A 162 -19.80 -2.21 -11.65
N HIS A 163 -19.51 -1.52 -12.76
CA HIS A 163 -19.02 -0.13 -12.76
C HIS A 163 -17.64 0.08 -12.13
N GLY A 164 -16.86 -0.98 -11.91
CA GLY A 164 -15.52 -0.86 -11.34
C GLY A 164 -15.57 -0.44 -9.88
N GLN A 165 -16.49 -1.02 -9.12
CA GLN A 165 -16.59 -0.88 -7.67
C GLN A 165 -15.93 -2.08 -6.96
N TRP A 166 -15.75 -1.97 -5.65
CA TRP A 166 -15.32 -3.09 -4.82
C TRP A 166 -16.38 -4.18 -4.76
N ALA A 167 -15.93 -5.43 -4.85
CA ALA A 167 -16.77 -6.58 -4.54
C ALA A 167 -16.38 -7.13 -3.17
N PHE A 168 -17.36 -7.24 -2.28
CA PHE A 168 -17.23 -7.90 -0.98
C PHE A 168 -17.58 -9.37 -1.16
N VAL A 169 -16.58 -10.25 -1.05
CA VAL A 169 -16.70 -11.66 -1.45
C VAL A 169 -17.07 -12.54 -0.26
N GLU A 170 -16.39 -12.37 0.86
CA GLU A 170 -16.54 -13.25 2.01
C GLU A 170 -16.28 -12.50 3.31
N LYS A 171 -17.20 -12.59 4.27
CA LYS A 171 -17.00 -12.09 5.62
C LYS A 171 -16.05 -13.04 6.37
N LYS A 172 -14.91 -12.52 6.84
CA LYS A 172 -13.92 -13.31 7.57
C LYS A 172 -14.21 -13.34 9.06
N VAL A 173 -14.54 -12.19 9.64
CA VAL A 173 -14.86 -12.08 11.07
C VAL A 173 -15.87 -10.96 11.30
N ASP A 174 -16.75 -11.15 12.28
CA ASP A 174 -17.58 -10.08 12.82
C ASP A 174 -16.74 -9.00 13.52
N ALA A 175 -17.36 -7.85 13.76
CA ALA A 175 -16.70 -6.81 14.54
C ALA A 175 -16.42 -7.32 15.97
N PRO A 176 -15.26 -6.97 16.56
CA PRO A 176 -15.01 -7.25 17.97
C PRO A 176 -16.11 -6.60 18.83
N PRO A 177 -16.48 -7.21 19.97
CA PRO A 177 -17.39 -6.56 20.90
C PRO A 177 -16.79 -5.22 21.33
N LYS A 178 -17.62 -4.17 21.40
CA LYS A 178 -17.18 -2.86 21.88
C LYS A 178 -16.53 -3.03 23.27
N PRO A 179 -15.36 -2.44 23.52
CA PRO A 179 -14.77 -2.47 24.85
C PRO A 179 -15.77 -1.88 25.84
N VAL A 180 -16.09 -2.64 26.88
CA VAL A 180 -16.88 -2.14 28.00
C VAL A 180 -16.04 -1.06 28.67
N PRO A 181 -16.54 0.19 28.85
CA PRO A 181 -15.78 1.20 29.56
C PRO A 181 -15.47 0.68 30.96
N ALA A 182 -14.20 0.72 31.35
CA ALA A 182 -13.79 0.44 32.71
C ALA A 182 -14.53 1.43 33.63
N GLY A 183 -15.46 0.91 34.43
CA GLY A 183 -16.19 1.66 35.45
C GLY A 183 -15.32 1.95 36.66
#